data_AF-A0A1M6E1A9-F1
#
_entry.id   AF-A0A1M6E1A9-F1
#
_cell.length_a   1.000
_cell.length_b   1.000
_cell.length_c   1.000
_cell.angle_alpha   90.00
_cell.angle_beta   90.00
_cell.angle_gamma   90.00
#
_symmetry.space_group_name_H-M   'P 1'
#
loop_
_entity.id
_entity.type
_entity.pdbx_description
1 polymer ?
#
loop_
_entity_poly.entity_id
_entity_poly.type
_entity_poly.pdbx_seq_one_letter_code
_entity_poly.pdbx_strand_id
1 'polypeptide(L)'
;MKKLINLFVLFIGGVALSQTTYIPDQNFENYLIDSSIDSDGTVNGQVSTSDISSITGIYLTNYTLSVTDLTGIEDFTSLEILDANSAGLQMNILDLSNNINIEEVYLNGGGDDLGVMAIEEIILNNNPNLRIFESSEHWGLQILDLKQLNGIDVDNLAINVSDSPVFNREICIKVNDANEATNSQGVYTSWTVNDSGVTSNFSENCTLSYTTAIKSKFYLYPNPTSRGFQIANNAINDLTTLDEIIVYNVKGKIVKKFLANDYYDITELANGIYFVKMNNQEETSVQKIIKQ
;
A
#
# COMPACT_ATOMS: atom_id res chain seq x y z
N MET A 1 -60.68 -41.82 30.79
CA MET A 1 -59.85 -40.65 31.17
C MET A 1 -58.77 -40.46 30.10
N LYS A 2 -58.97 -39.57 29.12
CA LYS A 2 -57.95 -39.23 28.11
C LYS A 2 -57.38 -37.86 28.49
N LYS A 3 -56.13 -37.82 28.95
CA LYS A 3 -55.42 -36.57 29.28
C LYS A 3 -54.98 -35.92 27.96
N LEU A 4 -55.57 -34.78 27.61
CA LEU A 4 -55.03 -33.91 26.58
C LEU A 4 -53.79 -33.21 27.13
N ILE A 5 -52.63 -33.52 26.55
CA ILE A 5 -51.39 -32.78 26.77
C ILE A 5 -51.40 -31.64 25.75
N ASN A 6 -51.66 -30.42 26.23
CA ASN A 6 -51.47 -29.21 25.43
C ASN A 6 -49.97 -28.90 25.38
N LEU A 7 -49.33 -29.20 24.25
CA LEU A 7 -47.95 -28.80 23.98
C LEU A 7 -47.96 -27.32 23.59
N PHE A 8 -47.62 -26.46 24.54
CA PHE A 8 -47.45 -25.03 24.30
C PHE A 8 -46.05 -24.80 23.70
N VAL A 9 -45.96 -24.68 22.38
CA VAL A 9 -44.71 -24.35 21.70
C VAL A 9 -44.48 -22.84 21.85
N LEU A 10 -43.57 -22.47 22.76
CA LEU A 10 -43.11 -21.11 22.91
C LEU A 10 -42.23 -20.77 21.70
N PHE A 11 -42.76 -20.03 20.73
CA PHE A 11 -41.96 -19.47 19.65
C PHE A 11 -41.16 -18.30 20.24
N ILE A 12 -39.98 -18.60 20.78
CA ILE A 12 -39.00 -17.56 21.13
C ILE A 12 -38.51 -17.02 19.79
N GLY A 13 -39.05 -15.89 19.36
CA GLY A 13 -38.53 -15.14 18.23
C GLY A 13 -37.12 -14.68 18.57
N GLY A 14 -36.12 -15.49 18.21
CA GLY A 14 -34.73 -15.05 18.22
C GLY A 14 -34.61 -13.95 17.19
N VAL A 15 -34.32 -12.73 17.65
CA VAL A 15 -33.86 -11.66 16.78
C VAL A 15 -32.47 -12.09 16.32
N ALA A 16 -32.39 -12.69 15.14
CA ALA A 16 -31.12 -12.85 14.46
C ALA A 16 -30.70 -11.43 14.05
N LEU A 17 -29.73 -10.86 14.77
CA LEU A 17 -29.04 -9.68 14.27
C LEU A 17 -28.27 -10.16 13.03
N SER A 18 -28.54 -9.54 11.87
CA SER A 18 -27.67 -9.76 10.71
C SER A 18 -26.27 -9.31 11.11
N GLN A 19 -25.29 -10.17 10.91
CA GLN A 19 -23.90 -9.74 11.05
C GLN A 19 -23.61 -8.78 9.89
N THR A 20 -22.98 -7.67 10.22
CA THR A 20 -22.59 -6.63 9.26
C THR A 20 -21.08 -6.51 9.29
N THR A 21 -20.50 -6.36 8.12
CA THR A 21 -19.08 -6.05 7.92
C THR A 21 -18.95 -4.55 7.75
N TYR A 22 -17.97 -3.95 8.42
CA TYR A 22 -17.72 -2.51 8.36
C TYR A 22 -16.94 -2.15 7.09
N ILE A 23 -17.46 -1.21 6.29
CA ILE A 23 -16.88 -0.77 5.00
C ILE A 23 -16.79 0.77 5.03
N PRO A 24 -15.74 1.36 5.63
CA PRO A 24 -15.66 2.82 5.81
C PRO A 24 -15.47 3.61 4.51
N ASP A 25 -14.85 3.02 3.49
CA ASP A 25 -14.64 3.65 2.20
C ASP A 25 -15.95 3.62 1.39
N GLN A 26 -16.57 4.78 1.24
CA GLN A 26 -17.84 4.91 0.52
C GLN A 26 -17.71 4.51 -0.96
N ASN A 27 -16.54 4.62 -1.58
CA ASN A 27 -16.35 4.20 -2.97
C ASN A 27 -16.27 2.68 -3.07
N PHE A 28 -15.66 2.01 -2.07
CA PHE A 28 -15.71 0.55 -1.99
C PHE A 28 -17.14 0.05 -1.76
N GLU A 29 -17.89 0.68 -0.84
CA GLU A 29 -19.30 0.34 -0.62
C GLU A 29 -20.17 0.59 -1.87
N ASN A 30 -19.98 1.74 -2.55
CA ASN A 30 -20.65 2.01 -3.82
C ASN A 30 -20.34 0.94 -4.88
N TYR A 31 -19.09 0.47 -4.95
CA TYR A 31 -18.74 -0.64 -5.83
C TYR A 31 -19.54 -1.91 -5.50
N LEU A 32 -19.70 -2.24 -4.22
CA LEU A 32 -20.48 -3.41 -3.80
C LEU A 32 -21.96 -3.26 -4.20
N ILE A 33 -22.54 -2.06 -4.05
CA ILE A 33 -23.91 -1.76 -4.46
C ILE A 33 -24.06 -1.85 -5.99
N ASP A 34 -23.17 -1.20 -6.74
CA ASP A 34 -23.20 -1.20 -8.21
C ASP A 34 -22.98 -2.60 -8.79
N SER A 35 -22.22 -3.44 -8.08
CA SER A 35 -22.01 -4.86 -8.39
C SER A 35 -23.15 -5.77 -7.94
N SER A 36 -24.22 -5.20 -7.33
CA SER A 36 -25.35 -5.94 -6.77
C SER A 36 -24.96 -6.95 -5.68
N ILE A 37 -23.84 -6.69 -4.99
CA ILE A 37 -23.38 -7.46 -3.83
C ILE A 37 -24.10 -6.95 -2.58
N ASP A 38 -24.01 -5.65 -2.30
CA ASP A 38 -24.68 -5.06 -1.14
C ASP A 38 -26.19 -4.92 -1.40
N SER A 39 -26.96 -5.80 -0.76
CA SER A 39 -28.39 -5.98 -1.06
C SER A 39 -29.29 -4.88 -0.49
N ASP A 40 -28.80 -4.10 0.49
CA ASP A 40 -29.58 -3.00 1.03
C ASP A 40 -29.57 -1.76 0.12
N GLY A 41 -28.57 -1.66 -0.76
CA GLY A 41 -28.42 -0.64 -1.78
C GLY A 41 -28.19 0.77 -1.22
N THR A 42 -27.67 0.88 0.00
CA THR A 42 -27.46 2.14 0.69
C THR A 42 -26.02 2.31 1.14
N VAL A 43 -25.41 3.44 0.81
CA VAL A 43 -24.06 3.81 1.30
C VAL A 43 -24.17 4.21 2.77
N ASN A 44 -23.94 3.27 3.68
CA ASN A 44 -24.15 3.41 5.11
C ASN A 44 -22.92 2.98 5.96
N GLY A 45 -21.81 2.66 5.31
CA GLY A 45 -20.53 2.26 5.92
C GLY A 45 -20.47 0.79 6.31
N GLN A 46 -21.35 -0.07 5.80
CA GLN A 46 -21.40 -1.48 6.15
C GLN A 46 -22.11 -2.30 5.05
N VAL A 47 -21.83 -3.60 5.03
CA VAL A 47 -22.53 -4.57 4.18
C VAL A 47 -22.97 -5.75 5.03
N SER A 48 -24.09 -6.40 4.68
CA SER A 48 -24.46 -7.65 5.35
C SER A 48 -23.39 -8.71 5.09
N THR A 49 -22.82 -9.32 6.13
CA THR A 49 -21.76 -10.34 5.97
C THR A 49 -22.26 -11.52 5.13
N SER A 50 -23.57 -11.81 5.16
CA SER A 50 -24.19 -12.81 4.28
C SER A 50 -23.98 -12.53 2.80
N ASP A 51 -23.98 -11.26 2.41
CA ASP A 51 -23.96 -10.83 1.01
C ASP A 51 -22.58 -11.00 0.40
N ILE A 52 -21.54 -10.83 1.22
CA ILE A 52 -20.14 -10.96 0.80
C ILE A 52 -19.57 -12.37 1.01
N SER A 53 -20.17 -13.18 1.87
CA SER A 53 -19.61 -14.49 2.29
C SER A 53 -19.38 -15.50 1.17
N SER A 54 -20.13 -15.41 0.07
CA SER A 54 -20.00 -16.29 -1.10
C SER A 54 -19.31 -15.63 -2.31
N ILE A 55 -18.84 -14.39 -2.16
CA ILE A 55 -18.20 -13.66 -3.26
C ILE A 55 -16.79 -14.19 -3.45
N THR A 56 -16.47 -14.62 -4.68
CA THR A 56 -15.17 -15.20 -5.02
C THR A 56 -14.23 -14.22 -5.72
N GLY A 57 -14.71 -13.06 -6.15
CA GLY A 57 -13.87 -12.08 -6.83
C GLY A 57 -14.30 -10.64 -6.58
N ILE A 58 -13.33 -9.77 -6.34
CA ILE A 58 -13.48 -8.31 -6.29
C ILE A 58 -12.62 -7.71 -7.40
N TYR A 59 -13.25 -6.88 -8.23
CA TYR A 59 -12.65 -6.31 -9.44
C TYR A 59 -12.85 -4.79 -9.48
N LEU A 60 -11.89 -4.05 -8.93
CA LEU A 60 -11.87 -2.59 -8.85
C LEU A 60 -11.12 -1.98 -10.05
N THR A 61 -11.35 -2.51 -11.25
CA THR A 61 -10.59 -2.17 -12.47
C THR A 61 -11.03 -0.88 -13.17
N ASN A 62 -12.10 -0.24 -12.69
CA ASN A 62 -12.52 1.05 -13.19
C ASN A 62 -11.75 2.16 -12.48
N TYR A 63 -10.80 2.74 -13.20
CA TYR A 63 -9.89 3.83 -12.80
C TYR A 63 -10.59 5.12 -12.34
N THR A 64 -11.91 5.25 -12.51
CA THR A 64 -12.68 6.36 -11.91
C THR A 64 -13.20 6.05 -10.50
N LEU A 65 -13.21 4.78 -10.08
CA LEU A 65 -13.49 4.40 -8.70
C LEU A 65 -12.25 4.71 -7.86
N SER A 66 -12.26 5.87 -7.22
CA SER A 66 -11.22 6.29 -6.27
C SER A 66 -11.37 5.54 -4.93
N VAL A 67 -11.27 4.21 -4.96
CA VAL A 67 -11.25 3.38 -3.75
C VAL A 67 -9.88 3.54 -3.10
N THR A 68 -9.87 4.00 -1.85
CA THR A 68 -8.64 4.30 -1.12
C THR A 68 -8.34 3.32 -0.01
N ASP A 69 -9.37 2.64 0.51
CA ASP A 69 -9.28 1.74 1.66
C ASP A 69 -10.17 0.51 1.43
N LEU A 70 -9.62 -0.69 1.67
CA LEU A 70 -10.30 -1.99 1.55
C LEU A 70 -10.73 -2.58 2.91
N THR A 71 -10.74 -1.80 3.99
CA THR A 71 -11.23 -2.26 5.30
C THR A 71 -12.57 -2.98 5.16
N GLY A 72 -12.65 -4.17 5.76
CA GLY A 72 -13.77 -5.11 5.65
C GLY A 72 -13.58 -6.19 4.58
N ILE A 73 -12.55 -6.11 3.73
CA ILE A 73 -12.19 -7.17 2.77
C ILE A 73 -11.87 -8.50 3.48
N GLU A 74 -11.40 -8.46 4.72
CA GLU A 74 -11.08 -9.63 5.53
C GLU A 74 -12.29 -10.55 5.80
N ASP A 75 -13.51 -10.02 5.71
CA ASP A 75 -14.76 -10.77 5.90
C ASP A 75 -15.26 -11.47 4.61
N PHE A 76 -14.59 -11.25 3.47
CA PHE A 76 -14.89 -11.96 2.22
C PHE A 76 -14.28 -13.37 2.26
N THR A 77 -14.93 -14.27 3.00
CA THR A 77 -14.40 -15.60 3.33
C THR A 77 -14.21 -16.52 2.12
N SER A 78 -14.91 -16.28 1.02
CA SER A 78 -14.79 -17.06 -0.22
C SER A 78 -13.93 -16.38 -1.30
N LEU A 79 -13.27 -15.26 -0.99
CA LEU A 79 -12.49 -14.51 -1.97
C LEU A 79 -11.32 -15.33 -2.54
N GLU A 80 -11.32 -15.51 -3.86
CA GLU A 80 -10.29 -16.21 -4.64
C GLU A 80 -9.45 -15.20 -5.45
N ILE A 81 -10.06 -14.13 -5.94
CA ILE A 81 -9.42 -13.14 -6.82
C ILE A 81 -9.64 -11.72 -6.28
N LEU A 82 -8.55 -11.00 -6.03
CA LEU A 82 -8.57 -9.55 -5.81
C LEU A 82 -7.86 -8.87 -6.98
N ASP A 83 -8.62 -8.21 -7.84
CA ASP A 83 -8.10 -7.32 -8.87
C ASP A 83 -8.41 -5.87 -8.50
N ALA A 84 -7.41 -5.16 -7.98
CA ALA A 84 -7.50 -3.73 -7.66
C ALA A 84 -6.49 -2.92 -8.47
N ASN A 85 -6.26 -3.34 -9.71
CA ASN A 85 -5.45 -2.59 -10.66
C ASN A 85 -5.96 -1.16 -10.82
N SER A 86 -5.08 -0.18 -10.62
CA SER A 86 -5.35 1.26 -10.74
C SER A 86 -6.45 1.80 -9.80
N ALA A 87 -6.82 1.07 -8.74
CA ALA A 87 -7.81 1.54 -7.77
C ALA A 87 -7.33 2.77 -6.97
N GLY A 88 -6.02 2.95 -6.81
CA GLY A 88 -5.43 4.09 -6.10
C GLY A 88 -5.49 3.96 -4.58
N LEU A 89 -5.31 2.75 -4.05
CA LEU A 89 -5.34 2.44 -2.62
C LEU A 89 -4.28 3.25 -1.84
N GLN A 90 -4.69 3.88 -0.73
CA GLN A 90 -3.90 4.80 0.10
C GLN A 90 -3.77 4.33 1.56
N MET A 91 -3.69 3.02 1.77
CA MET A 91 -3.50 2.41 3.08
C MET A 91 -2.09 1.85 3.22
N ASN A 92 -1.48 1.90 4.40
CA ASN A 92 -0.09 1.44 4.59
C ASN A 92 0.04 -0.09 4.50
N ILE A 93 -0.95 -0.82 5.03
CA ILE A 93 -0.95 -2.27 5.13
C ILE A 93 -2.24 -2.78 4.50
N LEU A 94 -2.12 -3.75 3.60
CA LEU A 94 -3.23 -4.56 3.12
C LEU A 94 -3.07 -5.97 3.67
N ASP A 95 -3.90 -6.33 4.65
CA ASP A 95 -3.88 -7.66 5.29
C ASP A 95 -4.93 -8.57 4.67
N LEU A 96 -4.47 -9.62 3.98
CA LEU A 96 -5.29 -10.62 3.32
C LEU A 96 -5.18 -12.01 4.00
N SER A 97 -4.60 -12.07 5.20
CA SER A 97 -4.37 -13.33 5.92
C SER A 97 -5.66 -14.06 6.35
N ASN A 98 -6.79 -13.35 6.43
CA ASN A 98 -8.10 -13.96 6.67
C ASN A 98 -8.77 -14.49 5.39
N ASN A 99 -8.32 -14.05 4.21
CA ASN A 99 -8.87 -14.47 2.92
C ASN A 99 -8.18 -15.76 2.42
N ILE A 100 -8.34 -16.84 3.18
CA ILE A 100 -7.59 -18.11 3.01
C ILE A 100 -7.77 -18.79 1.63
N ASN A 101 -8.78 -18.38 0.86
CA ASN A 101 -9.08 -18.94 -0.47
C ASN A 101 -8.42 -18.16 -1.61
N ILE A 102 -7.71 -17.06 -1.35
CA ILE A 102 -7.06 -16.26 -2.39
C ILE A 102 -6.10 -17.12 -3.22
N GLU A 103 -6.27 -16.99 -4.54
CA GLU A 103 -5.41 -17.57 -5.58
C GLU A 103 -4.65 -16.50 -6.35
N GLU A 104 -5.27 -15.34 -6.59
CA GLU A 104 -4.74 -14.29 -7.45
C GLU A 104 -4.93 -12.90 -6.84
N VAL A 105 -3.85 -12.10 -6.83
CA VAL A 105 -3.86 -10.70 -6.37
C VAL A 105 -3.21 -9.82 -7.43
N TYR A 106 -3.94 -8.82 -7.91
CA TYR A 106 -3.47 -7.83 -8.88
C TYR A 106 -3.59 -6.42 -8.29
N LEU A 107 -2.43 -5.79 -8.10
CA LEU A 107 -2.25 -4.50 -7.45
C LEU A 107 -1.31 -3.63 -8.30
N ASN A 108 -1.54 -3.59 -9.61
CA ASN A 108 -0.79 -2.68 -10.47
C ASN A 108 -1.24 -1.24 -10.23
N GLY A 109 -0.31 -0.32 -9.98
CA GLY A 109 -0.55 1.12 -9.94
C GLY A 109 -0.89 1.70 -11.31
N GLY A 110 -1.45 2.91 -11.30
CA GLY A 110 -1.87 3.60 -12.53
C GLY A 110 -0.81 4.50 -13.17
N GLY A 111 0.42 4.54 -12.63
CA GLY A 111 1.50 5.44 -13.07
C GLY A 111 1.30 6.90 -12.62
N ASP A 112 2.00 7.85 -13.26
CA ASP A 112 2.02 9.29 -12.90
C ASP A 112 0.64 10.00 -13.01
N ASP A 113 -0.29 9.47 -13.81
CA ASP A 113 -1.53 10.14 -14.21
C ASP A 113 -2.80 9.59 -13.52
N LEU A 114 -2.70 8.51 -12.75
CA LEU A 114 -3.81 7.83 -12.08
C LEU A 114 -3.44 7.56 -10.61
N GLY A 115 -4.43 7.53 -9.71
CA GLY A 115 -4.23 7.50 -8.26
C GLY A 115 -3.07 6.61 -7.81
N VAL A 116 -2.12 7.19 -7.09
CA VAL A 116 -0.90 6.50 -6.63
C VAL A 116 -1.29 5.37 -5.69
N MET A 117 -0.82 4.15 -5.99
CA MET A 117 -0.93 3.03 -5.07
C MET A 117 0.15 3.16 -3.98
N ALA A 118 -0.29 3.34 -2.74
CA ALA A 118 0.58 3.69 -1.61
C ALA A 118 0.65 2.61 -0.52
N ILE A 119 0.27 1.37 -0.84
CA ILE A 119 0.44 0.24 0.08
C ILE A 119 1.92 -0.05 0.28
N GLU A 120 2.38 -0.09 1.52
CA GLU A 120 3.78 -0.36 1.87
C GLU A 120 4.01 -1.84 2.18
N GLU A 121 3.01 -2.50 2.77
CA GLU A 121 3.06 -3.91 3.15
C GLU A 121 1.81 -4.66 2.70
N ILE A 122 2.00 -5.81 2.07
CA ILE A 122 0.94 -6.74 1.70
C ILE A 122 1.16 -8.03 2.48
N ILE A 123 0.17 -8.44 3.27
CA ILE A 123 0.24 -9.64 4.10
C ILE A 123 -0.57 -10.75 3.45
N LEU A 124 0.14 -11.80 3.02
CA LEU A 124 -0.40 -13.00 2.39
C LEU A 124 0.12 -14.27 3.09
N ASN A 125 0.34 -14.18 4.40
CA ASN A 125 1.01 -15.20 5.23
C ASN A 125 0.10 -16.39 5.61
N ASN A 126 -1.13 -16.46 5.10
CA ASN A 126 -2.07 -17.53 5.38
C ASN A 126 -2.98 -17.81 4.16
N ASN A 127 -2.37 -17.85 2.98
CA ASN A 127 -3.04 -17.96 1.69
C ASN A 127 -2.46 -19.14 0.91
N PRO A 128 -2.79 -20.38 1.30
CA PRO A 128 -2.14 -21.60 0.79
C PRO A 128 -2.39 -21.88 -0.70
N ASN A 129 -3.39 -21.22 -1.31
CA ASN A 129 -3.74 -21.41 -2.72
C ASN A 129 -3.18 -20.30 -3.64
N LEU A 130 -2.43 -19.33 -3.09
CA LEU A 130 -1.89 -18.21 -3.85
C LEU A 130 -0.96 -18.72 -4.95
N ARG A 131 -1.26 -18.35 -6.20
CA ARG A 131 -0.48 -18.73 -7.39
C ARG A 131 -0.05 -17.54 -8.24
N ILE A 132 -0.70 -16.38 -8.09
CA ILE A 132 -0.35 -15.16 -8.83
C ILE A 132 -0.36 -13.96 -7.88
N PHE A 133 0.74 -13.21 -7.88
CA PHE A 133 0.83 -11.88 -7.31
C PHE A 133 1.41 -10.92 -8.35
N GLU A 134 0.67 -9.87 -8.68
CA GLU A 134 1.13 -8.81 -9.59
C GLU A 134 1.08 -7.43 -8.93
N SER A 135 2.17 -6.69 -9.01
CA SER A 135 2.28 -5.33 -8.47
C SER A 135 3.30 -4.53 -9.28
N SER A 136 2.80 -3.91 -10.36
CA SER A 136 3.58 -3.06 -11.26
C SER A 136 3.24 -1.59 -11.07
N GLU A 137 4.21 -0.67 -11.19
CA GLU A 137 4.03 0.77 -10.95
C GLU A 137 3.43 1.08 -9.56
N HIS A 138 3.68 0.20 -8.59
CA HIS A 138 3.22 0.31 -7.21
C HIS A 138 4.35 0.85 -6.35
N TRP A 139 4.57 2.16 -6.42
CA TRP A 139 5.78 2.76 -5.86
C TRP A 139 5.92 2.70 -4.34
N GLY A 140 4.81 2.47 -3.63
CA GLY A 140 4.79 2.31 -2.17
C GLY A 140 5.31 0.96 -1.67
N LEU A 141 5.24 -0.12 -2.46
CA LEU A 141 5.45 -1.47 -1.94
C LEU A 141 6.89 -1.68 -1.44
N GLN A 142 7.01 -2.09 -0.17
CA GLN A 142 8.28 -2.41 0.49
C GLN A 142 8.33 -3.86 0.95
N ILE A 143 7.21 -4.40 1.45
CA ILE A 143 7.14 -5.76 2.01
C ILE A 143 6.01 -6.54 1.37
N LEU A 144 6.35 -7.72 0.86
CA LEU A 144 5.40 -8.76 0.49
C LEU A 144 5.58 -9.93 1.48
N ASP A 145 4.67 -10.07 2.44
CA ASP A 145 4.75 -11.13 3.45
C ASP A 145 4.08 -12.42 2.97
N LEU A 146 4.89 -13.35 2.47
CA LEU A 146 4.44 -14.69 2.02
C LEU A 146 4.76 -15.78 3.03
N LYS A 147 5.38 -15.46 4.18
CA LYS A 147 5.88 -16.45 5.13
C LYS A 147 4.71 -17.20 5.77
N GLN A 148 4.40 -18.38 5.27
CA GLN A 148 3.19 -19.07 5.68
C GLN A 148 3.21 -19.47 7.16
N LEU A 149 2.10 -19.24 7.86
CA LEU A 149 1.94 -19.56 9.29
C LEU A 149 2.03 -21.08 9.58
N ASN A 150 1.73 -21.92 8.59
CA ASN A 150 1.87 -23.38 8.68
C ASN A 150 3.34 -23.84 8.55
N GLY A 151 4.27 -22.92 8.24
CA GLY A 151 5.69 -23.20 8.06
C GLY A 151 6.08 -23.75 6.68
N ILE A 152 5.13 -23.81 5.74
CA ILE A 152 5.34 -24.33 4.38
C ILE A 152 4.83 -23.27 3.40
N ASP A 153 5.77 -22.60 2.72
CA ASP A 153 5.44 -21.65 1.67
C ASP A 153 4.70 -22.31 0.49
N VAL A 154 3.95 -21.50 -0.26
CA VAL A 154 3.12 -21.95 -1.40
C VAL A 154 3.97 -22.52 -2.54
N ASP A 155 3.42 -23.44 -3.33
CA ASP A 155 4.07 -23.94 -4.55
C ASP A 155 3.59 -23.19 -5.80
N ASN A 156 4.36 -23.28 -6.90
CA ASN A 156 4.00 -22.75 -8.22
C ASN A 156 3.57 -21.27 -8.26
N LEU A 157 4.16 -20.44 -7.40
CA LEU A 157 3.83 -19.02 -7.30
C LEU A 157 4.54 -18.20 -8.38
N ALA A 158 3.77 -17.39 -9.11
CA ALA A 158 4.28 -16.33 -9.96
C ALA A 158 4.20 -14.98 -9.24
N ILE A 159 5.35 -14.33 -9.08
CA ILE A 159 5.50 -12.98 -8.51
C ILE A 159 5.97 -12.06 -9.63
N ASN A 160 5.09 -11.16 -10.07
CA ASN A 160 5.39 -10.14 -11.08
C ASN A 160 5.38 -8.77 -10.41
N VAL A 161 6.56 -8.23 -10.15
CA VAL A 161 6.73 -6.87 -9.63
C VAL A 161 7.53 -6.07 -10.63
N SER A 162 7.08 -4.88 -10.99
CA SER A 162 7.84 -4.08 -11.94
C SER A 162 7.62 -2.60 -11.75
N ASP A 163 8.65 -1.80 -11.97
CA ASP A 163 8.54 -0.35 -11.92
C ASP A 163 9.37 0.27 -13.04
N SER A 164 9.11 1.55 -13.30
CA SER A 164 10.02 2.36 -14.11
C SER A 164 11.47 2.26 -13.58
N PRO A 165 12.45 1.91 -14.43
CA PRO A 165 13.83 1.61 -14.03
C PRO A 165 14.59 2.81 -13.43
N VAL A 166 13.95 3.98 -13.37
CA VAL A 166 14.51 5.20 -12.78
C VAL A 166 14.53 5.13 -11.25
N PHE A 167 13.67 4.33 -10.63
CA PHE A 167 13.44 4.37 -9.18
C PHE A 167 14.27 3.38 -8.37
N ASN A 168 14.84 2.34 -9.00
CA ASN A 168 15.68 1.29 -8.40
C ASN A 168 15.38 1.04 -6.91
N ARG A 169 14.17 0.53 -6.64
CA ARG A 169 13.68 0.23 -5.29
C ARG A 169 13.96 -1.22 -4.95
N GLU A 170 14.20 -1.49 -3.68
CA GLU A 170 14.28 -2.85 -3.14
C GLU A 170 12.96 -3.22 -2.47
N ILE A 171 12.47 -4.43 -2.72
CA ILE A 171 11.36 -5.01 -1.97
C ILE A 171 11.84 -6.22 -1.17
N CYS A 172 11.28 -6.40 0.01
CA CYS A 172 11.49 -7.59 0.82
C CYS A 172 10.34 -8.57 0.60
N ILE A 173 10.66 -9.74 0.07
CA ILE A 173 9.74 -10.87 0.00
C ILE A 173 10.00 -11.74 1.24
N LYS A 174 9.07 -11.71 2.19
CA LYS A 174 9.19 -12.47 3.43
C LYS A 174 8.78 -13.92 3.21
N VAL A 175 9.62 -14.85 3.60
CA VAL A 175 9.45 -16.29 3.34
C VAL A 175 9.81 -17.12 4.57
N ASN A 176 9.47 -18.42 4.59
CA ASN A 176 9.84 -19.31 5.68
C ASN A 176 11.35 -19.65 5.71
N ASP A 177 12.01 -19.80 4.55
CA ASP A 177 13.46 -20.04 4.43
C ASP A 177 14.07 -19.15 3.34
N ALA A 178 14.76 -18.09 3.76
CA ALA A 178 15.35 -17.13 2.83
C ALA A 178 16.53 -17.70 2.03
N ASN A 179 17.26 -18.68 2.58
CA ASN A 179 18.40 -19.28 1.90
C ASN A 179 17.93 -20.18 0.76
N GLU A 180 16.90 -21.00 1.00
CA GLU A 180 16.31 -21.83 -0.06
C GLU A 180 15.68 -20.95 -1.14
N ALA A 181 14.94 -19.91 -0.78
CA ALA A 181 14.33 -18.99 -1.74
C ALA A 181 15.37 -18.30 -2.64
N THR A 182 16.44 -17.75 -2.04
CA THR A 182 17.52 -17.07 -2.76
C THR A 182 18.26 -18.01 -3.72
N ASN A 183 18.39 -19.29 -3.36
CA ASN A 183 19.08 -20.27 -4.19
C ASN A 183 18.13 -21.09 -5.09
N SER A 184 16.84 -20.72 -5.13
CA SER A 184 15.78 -21.45 -5.85
C SER A 184 15.78 -22.95 -5.51
N GLN A 185 15.77 -23.29 -4.22
CA GLN A 185 15.75 -24.66 -3.69
C GLN A 185 14.38 -24.99 -3.07
N GLY A 186 14.16 -26.27 -2.73
CA GLY A 186 12.93 -26.70 -2.06
C GLY A 186 11.68 -26.31 -2.86
N VAL A 187 10.69 -25.76 -2.16
CA VAL A 187 9.42 -25.30 -2.76
C VAL A 187 9.62 -24.16 -3.75
N TYR A 188 10.62 -23.30 -3.54
CA TYR A 188 10.92 -22.13 -4.37
C TYR A 188 11.48 -22.48 -5.76
N THR A 189 11.84 -23.74 -6.02
CA THR A 189 12.17 -24.21 -7.39
C THR A 189 11.02 -24.03 -8.38
N SER A 190 9.79 -24.00 -7.87
CA SER A 190 8.56 -23.82 -8.64
C SER A 190 8.16 -22.34 -8.79
N TRP A 191 8.83 -21.43 -8.10
CA TRP A 191 8.49 -20.01 -8.14
C TRP A 191 9.06 -19.36 -9.39
N THR A 192 8.32 -18.38 -9.91
CA THR A 192 8.81 -17.45 -10.93
C THR A 192 8.75 -16.05 -10.35
N VAL A 193 9.91 -15.37 -10.27
CA VAL A 193 9.98 -13.97 -9.82
C VAL A 193 10.47 -13.12 -10.97
N ASN A 194 9.62 -12.20 -11.42
CA ASN A 194 9.94 -11.20 -12.42
C ASN A 194 9.94 -9.84 -11.72
N ASP A 195 11.11 -9.21 -11.56
CA ASP A 195 11.29 -7.98 -10.78
C ASP A 195 11.84 -6.79 -11.58
N SER A 196 11.38 -6.60 -12.82
CA SER A 196 11.94 -5.58 -13.73
C SER A 196 11.87 -4.15 -13.17
N GLY A 197 13.02 -3.50 -12.97
CA GLY A 197 13.10 -2.13 -12.46
C GLY A 197 12.98 -2.02 -10.93
N VAL A 198 12.82 -3.16 -10.26
CA VAL A 198 12.81 -3.36 -8.81
C VAL A 198 13.94 -4.36 -8.48
N THR A 199 14.33 -4.48 -7.23
CA THR A 199 15.22 -5.55 -6.76
C THR A 199 14.51 -6.30 -5.65
N SER A 200 14.15 -7.55 -5.90
CA SER A 200 13.48 -8.39 -4.89
C SER A 200 14.51 -9.15 -4.06
N ASN A 201 14.39 -9.08 -2.73
CA ASN A 201 15.23 -9.85 -1.81
C ASN A 201 14.38 -10.72 -0.91
N PHE A 202 14.77 -11.99 -0.73
CA PHE A 202 14.12 -12.89 0.20
C PHE A 202 14.64 -12.72 1.63
N SER A 203 13.75 -12.77 2.61
CA SER A 203 14.10 -12.65 4.03
C SER A 203 13.13 -13.44 4.92
N GLU A 204 13.56 -13.94 6.07
CA GLU A 204 12.66 -14.63 7.00
C GLU A 204 11.91 -13.69 7.93
N ASN A 205 12.39 -12.46 8.04
CA ASN A 205 11.97 -11.51 9.04
C ASN A 205 11.75 -10.10 8.49
N CYS A 206 12.20 -9.81 7.27
CA CYS A 206 12.21 -8.47 6.68
C CYS A 206 12.66 -7.38 7.67
N THR A 207 13.44 -7.78 8.67
CA THR A 207 14.14 -6.84 9.54
C THR A 207 15.22 -6.27 8.66
N LEU A 208 15.15 -4.97 8.39
CA LEU A 208 16.18 -4.19 7.72
C LEU A 208 17.55 -4.50 8.34
N SER A 209 18.22 -5.53 7.84
CA SER A 209 19.60 -5.86 8.21
C SER A 209 20.44 -4.86 7.47
N TYR A 210 20.86 -3.81 8.20
CA TYR A 210 21.36 -2.53 7.70
C TYR A 210 20.23 -1.70 7.06
N THR A 211 19.74 -0.62 7.67
CA THR A 211 20.35 0.72 7.52
C THR A 211 21.19 0.93 6.25
N THR A 212 20.73 0.50 5.08
CA THR A 212 20.53 1.52 4.06
C THR A 212 19.28 2.26 4.50
N ALA A 213 19.48 3.25 5.38
CA ALA A 213 18.57 4.39 5.38
C ALA A 213 18.36 4.70 3.90
N ILE A 214 17.13 4.59 3.39
CA ILE A 214 16.81 5.22 2.12
C ILE A 214 17.27 6.65 2.34
N LYS A 215 18.44 7.00 1.82
CA LYS A 215 19.02 8.32 2.03
C LYS A 215 17.97 9.26 1.51
N SER A 216 17.31 9.97 2.42
CA SER A 216 16.22 10.89 2.11
C SER A 216 16.73 11.86 1.07
N LYS A 217 16.38 11.61 -0.18
CA LYS A 217 16.85 12.38 -1.30
C LYS A 217 15.83 13.46 -1.53
N PHE A 218 16.11 14.61 -0.95
CA PHE A 218 15.27 15.78 -1.07
C PHE A 218 15.38 16.40 -2.46
N TYR A 219 14.24 16.77 -3.02
CA TYR A 219 14.11 17.53 -4.27
C TYR A 219 13.51 18.89 -3.99
N LEU A 220 13.98 19.91 -4.70
CA LEU A 220 13.43 21.28 -4.63
C LEU A 220 12.64 21.57 -5.90
N TYR A 221 11.40 22.02 -5.75
CA TYR A 221 10.54 22.35 -6.89
C TYR A 221 9.65 23.57 -6.61
N PRO A 222 9.34 24.40 -7.62
CA PRO A 222 9.96 24.36 -8.95
C PRO A 222 11.44 24.78 -8.88
N ASN A 223 12.27 24.22 -9.77
CA ASN A 223 13.67 24.61 -9.94
C ASN A 223 14.02 24.55 -11.44
N PRO A 224 14.23 25.69 -12.12
CA PRO A 224 14.32 27.05 -11.60
C PRO A 224 13.01 27.63 -11.02
N THR A 225 13.12 28.67 -10.17
CA THR A 225 11.97 29.38 -9.57
C THR A 225 12.11 30.89 -9.66
N SER A 226 10.99 31.62 -9.73
CA SER A 226 10.93 33.08 -9.65
C SER A 226 10.48 33.64 -8.30
N ARG A 227 9.90 32.78 -7.43
CA ARG A 227 9.30 33.21 -6.15
C ARG A 227 9.80 32.38 -4.97
N GLY A 228 9.70 31.07 -5.04
CA GLY A 228 9.92 30.19 -3.90
C GLY A 228 9.93 28.72 -4.31
N PHE A 229 10.12 27.83 -3.36
CA PHE A 229 10.19 26.40 -3.60
C PHE A 229 9.51 25.60 -2.50
N GLN A 230 9.23 24.35 -2.81
CA GLN A 230 8.76 23.29 -1.94
C GLN A 230 9.83 22.19 -1.89
N ILE A 231 9.72 21.30 -0.91
CA ILE A 231 10.64 20.19 -0.69
C ILE A 231 9.84 18.89 -0.81
N ALA A 232 10.30 17.96 -1.64
CA ALA A 232 9.79 16.59 -1.72
C ALA A 232 10.89 15.60 -1.31
N ASN A 233 10.49 14.43 -0.85
CA ASN A 233 11.38 13.33 -0.44
C ASN A 233 10.96 12.04 -1.16
N ASN A 234 11.92 11.21 -1.56
CA ASN A 234 11.67 9.91 -2.18
C ASN A 234 11.30 8.79 -1.19
N ALA A 235 11.44 9.02 0.12
CA ALA A 235 11.30 7.96 1.12
C ALA A 235 10.02 8.03 1.96
N ILE A 236 9.46 9.22 2.20
CA ILE A 236 8.29 9.41 3.09
C ILE A 236 7.59 10.72 2.69
N ASN A 237 6.24 10.71 2.60
CA ASN A 237 5.39 11.90 2.42
C ASN A 237 5.33 12.82 3.66
N ASP A 238 6.08 12.50 4.71
CA ASP A 238 6.05 13.19 5.99
C ASP A 238 7.28 14.10 6.17
N LEU A 239 7.08 15.40 5.94
CA LEU A 239 8.07 16.45 6.13
C LEU A 239 8.25 16.86 7.60
N THR A 240 7.52 16.25 8.56
CA THR A 240 7.52 16.65 9.99
C THR A 240 8.84 16.42 10.72
N THR A 241 9.84 15.82 10.07
CA THR A 241 11.17 15.53 10.63
C THR A 241 12.26 16.56 10.29
N LEU A 242 11.94 17.63 9.54
CA LEU A 242 12.89 18.68 9.18
C LEU A 242 12.98 19.77 10.25
N ASP A 243 14.16 19.94 10.84
CA ASP A 243 14.38 20.88 11.95
C ASP A 243 14.63 22.33 11.47
N GLU A 244 15.40 22.51 10.40
CA GLU A 244 15.79 23.84 9.89
C GLU A 244 16.13 23.82 8.39
N ILE A 245 15.63 24.82 7.65
CA ILE A 245 15.95 25.02 6.23
C ILE A 245 16.76 26.32 6.09
N ILE A 246 17.99 26.22 5.56
CA ILE A 246 18.92 27.35 5.42
C ILE A 246 19.30 27.54 3.95
N VAL A 247 19.17 28.77 3.45
CA VAL A 247 19.58 29.13 2.08
C VAL A 247 20.91 29.87 2.11
N TYR A 248 21.87 29.37 1.31
CA TYR A 248 23.20 29.94 1.12
C TYR A 248 23.35 30.49 -0.30
N ASN A 249 24.13 31.57 -0.43
CA ASN A 249 24.62 32.00 -1.74
C ASN A 249 25.88 31.20 -2.16
N VAL A 250 26.34 31.40 -3.39
CA VAL A 250 27.54 30.72 -3.94
C VAL A 250 28.85 31.00 -3.19
N LYS A 251 28.89 32.00 -2.30
CA LYS A 251 30.05 32.29 -1.43
C LYS A 251 29.93 31.62 -0.05
N GLY A 252 28.89 30.83 0.18
CA GLY A 252 28.63 30.16 1.46
C GLY A 252 28.04 31.07 2.55
N LYS A 253 27.56 32.28 2.20
CA LYS A 253 26.88 33.16 3.17
C LYS A 253 25.40 32.77 3.28
N ILE A 254 24.90 32.66 4.50
CA ILE A 254 23.47 32.50 4.79
C ILE A 254 22.73 33.75 4.32
N VAL A 255 21.71 33.56 3.49
CA VAL A 255 20.84 34.63 2.97
C VAL A 255 19.41 34.53 3.48
N LYS A 256 18.95 33.33 3.85
CA LYS A 256 17.61 33.13 4.45
C LYS A 256 17.58 31.88 5.34
N LYS A 257 16.67 31.87 6.32
CA LYS A 257 16.40 30.74 7.22
C LYS A 257 14.89 30.58 7.36
N PHE A 258 14.42 29.35 7.42
CA PHE A 258 13.02 29.01 7.58
C PHE A 258 12.82 27.90 8.61
N LEU A 259 11.67 27.94 9.27
CA LEU A 259 11.09 26.78 9.94
C LEU A 259 10.42 25.89 8.90
N ALA A 260 10.21 24.62 9.22
CA ALA A 260 9.50 23.69 8.36
C ALA A 260 8.12 24.23 7.96
N ASN A 261 7.86 24.24 6.66
CA ASN A 261 6.63 24.74 6.05
C ASN A 261 6.44 24.10 4.66
N ASP A 262 5.24 24.16 4.12
CA ASP A 262 4.92 23.62 2.79
C ASP A 262 5.50 24.45 1.65
N TYR A 263 5.91 25.69 1.93
CA TYR A 263 6.43 26.63 0.93
C TYR A 263 7.48 27.59 1.50
N TYR A 264 8.56 27.79 0.74
CA TYR A 264 9.70 28.63 1.11
C TYR A 264 9.87 29.80 0.13
N ASP A 265 9.44 30.99 0.54
CA ASP A 265 9.50 32.20 -0.29
C ASP A 265 10.90 32.83 -0.31
N ILE A 266 11.49 32.93 -1.49
CA ILE A 266 12.79 33.58 -1.76
C ILE A 266 12.67 34.72 -2.80
N THR A 267 11.49 35.34 -2.92
CA THR A 267 11.18 36.37 -3.93
C THR A 267 12.12 37.56 -3.85
N GLU A 268 12.53 37.93 -2.64
CA GLU A 268 13.44 39.05 -2.36
C GLU A 268 14.90 38.78 -2.75
N LEU A 269 15.27 37.53 -3.06
CA LEU A 269 16.62 37.20 -3.48
C LEU A 269 16.84 37.59 -4.95
N ALA A 270 18.00 38.17 -5.22
CA ALA A 270 18.41 38.48 -6.59
C ALA A 270 18.56 37.20 -7.43
N ASN A 271 18.40 37.34 -8.74
CA ASN A 271 18.56 36.23 -9.67
C ASN A 271 19.95 35.62 -9.58
N GLY A 272 20.02 34.29 -9.57
CA GLY A 272 21.28 33.58 -9.37
C GLY A 272 21.11 32.17 -8.80
N ILE A 273 22.25 31.56 -8.48
CA ILE A 273 22.32 30.21 -7.92
C ILE A 273 22.40 30.30 -6.39
N TYR A 274 21.61 29.48 -5.73
CA TYR A 274 21.60 29.31 -4.28
C TYR A 274 21.68 27.82 -3.92
N PHE A 275 22.05 27.54 -2.67
CA PHE A 275 22.10 26.20 -2.11
C PHE A 275 21.20 26.15 -0.88
N VAL A 276 20.25 25.23 -0.87
CA VAL A 276 19.33 24.99 0.24
C VAL A 276 19.87 23.82 1.03
N LYS A 277 20.23 24.06 2.28
CA LYS A 277 20.58 23.04 3.26
C LYS A 277 19.34 22.69 4.08
N MET A 278 19.09 21.40 4.22
CA MET A 278 18.00 20.82 5.00
C MET A 278 18.63 19.86 6.00
N ASN A 279 18.24 19.98 7.27
CA ASN A 279 18.64 19.02 8.31
C ASN A 279 17.40 18.25 8.78
N ASN A 280 17.51 16.93 8.88
CA ASN A 280 16.68 16.14 9.77
C ASN A 280 17.53 15.69 10.98
N GLN A 281 16.94 14.95 11.91
CA GLN A 281 17.61 14.53 13.15
C GLN A 281 18.84 13.62 12.93
N GLU A 282 19.04 13.09 11.72
CA GLU A 282 20.07 12.08 11.41
C GLU A 282 21.02 12.47 10.26
N GLU A 283 20.62 13.37 9.34
CA GLU A 283 21.30 13.69 8.08
C GLU A 283 21.18 15.19 7.69
N THR A 284 22.22 15.69 7.02
CA THR A 284 22.24 17.00 6.36
C THR A 284 22.23 16.82 4.84
N SER A 285 21.26 17.39 4.15
CA SER A 285 21.18 17.42 2.68
C SER A 285 21.37 18.83 2.14
N VAL A 286 22.01 18.96 0.97
CA VAL A 286 22.21 20.26 0.29
C VAL A 286 21.80 20.13 -1.17
N GLN A 287 20.84 20.96 -1.59
CA GLN A 287 20.32 20.99 -2.96
C GLN A 287 20.53 22.35 -3.62
N LYS A 288 20.84 22.35 -4.91
CA LYS A 288 21.01 23.58 -5.71
C LYS A 288 19.65 24.08 -6.19
N ILE A 289 19.40 25.38 -6.06
CA ILE A 289 18.25 26.05 -6.64
C ILE A 289 18.66 27.24 -7.50
N ILE A 290 17.95 27.46 -8.62
CA ILE A 290 18.18 28.57 -9.55
C ILE A 290 17.02 29.58 -9.40
N LYS A 291 17.33 30.81 -8.95
CA LYS A 291 16.39 31.94 -8.87
C LYS A 291 16.44 32.77 -10.15
N GLN A 292 15.30 32.99 -10.78
CA GLN A 292 15.10 33.79 -11.99
C GLN A 292 14.16 34.98 -11.77
#